data_AF-A0A0Q9WIF0-F1
#
_entry.id   AF-A0A0Q9WIF0-F1
#
_cell.length_a   1.000
_cell.length_b   1.000
_cell.length_c   1.000
_cell.angle_alpha   90.00
_cell.angle_beta   90.00
_cell.angle_gamma   90.00
#
_symmetry.space_group_name_H-M   'P 1'
#
loop_
_entity.id
_entity.type
_entity.pdbx_description
1 polymer ?
#
loop_
_entity_poly.entity_id
_entity_poly.type
_entity_poly.pdbx_seq_one_letter_code
_entity_poly.pdbx_strand_id
1 'polypeptide(L)'
;MAHITTTHGTLSQAPRSLPKLSSQDEEGGAGHGFGGGPQHFEPIPHDHDFCERVVINVSGLRFETQLRTLNQFPDTLLGDPARRLRYFDPLRNEYFFDRSRPSFDAILYYYQSGGRLRRPVNVPLDVFSEEIKFYELGDQAINKFREDEGFIKEEERPLPDNEKQRKVWLLFEYPESSQAARVVAIISVFVILLSIVIFCLETLPEFKHYKVFNTTTNGTKIEEDEVPDITDPFFLIETLCIIWFTFELTVRFLACPNKLNFCRDVMNVIDIIAIIPYFITLATVVAEEEDTLNLPKAPVSPQV
;
A
#
# COMPACT_ATOMS: atom_id res chain seq x y z
N MET A 1 -39.20 7.35 41.43
CA MET A 1 -38.78 8.76 41.55
C MET A 1 -37.29 8.84 41.22
N ALA A 2 -36.98 9.09 39.95
CA ALA A 2 -35.64 9.47 39.47
C ALA A 2 -35.84 10.09 38.08
N HIS A 3 -35.74 11.42 38.03
CA HIS A 3 -35.83 12.22 36.81
C HIS A 3 -34.50 12.14 36.04
N ILE A 4 -34.58 11.88 34.75
CA ILE A 4 -33.47 12.05 33.80
C ILE A 4 -33.58 13.48 33.26
N THR A 5 -32.60 14.32 33.60
CA THR A 5 -32.48 15.69 33.09
C THR A 5 -31.45 15.72 31.97
N THR A 6 -31.90 15.97 30.75
CA THR A 6 -31.06 16.21 29.57
C THR A 6 -30.62 17.67 29.54
N THR A 7 -29.31 17.93 29.63
CA THR A 7 -28.74 19.27 29.44
C THR A 7 -28.28 19.44 27.99
N HIS A 8 -28.91 20.37 27.27
CA HIS A 8 -28.46 20.84 25.95
C HIS A 8 -27.23 21.73 26.11
N GLY A 9 -26.13 21.37 25.43
CA GLY A 9 -24.94 22.21 25.30
C GLY A 9 -25.13 23.29 24.24
N THR A 10 -24.99 24.55 24.64
CA THR A 10 -24.96 25.74 23.80
C THR A 10 -23.61 25.86 23.07
N LEU A 11 -23.65 25.94 21.74
CA LEU A 11 -22.51 26.28 20.89
C LEU A 11 -22.05 27.73 21.18
N SER A 12 -20.81 27.86 21.63
CA SER A 12 -20.12 29.14 21.85
C SER A 12 -19.74 29.77 20.50
N GLN A 13 -20.30 30.93 20.18
CA GLN A 13 -19.87 31.77 19.06
C GLN A 13 -18.58 32.53 19.45
N ALA A 14 -17.55 32.45 18.61
CA ALA A 14 -16.31 33.21 18.72
C ALA A 14 -16.53 34.73 18.48
N PRO A 15 -15.68 35.62 19.02
CA PRO A 15 -15.94 37.06 19.02
C PRO A 15 -15.59 37.76 17.70
N ARG A 16 -16.30 38.88 17.51
CA ARG A 16 -16.40 39.79 16.36
C ARG A 16 -15.08 40.41 15.91
N SER A 17 -14.99 40.66 14.60
CA SER A 17 -13.99 41.51 13.94
C SER A 17 -14.07 42.99 14.37
N LEU A 18 -12.94 43.69 14.28
CA LEU A 18 -12.69 45.09 14.67
C LEU A 18 -13.50 46.09 13.81
N PRO A 19 -13.89 47.27 14.35
CA PRO A 19 -14.61 48.29 13.58
C PRO A 19 -13.67 49.11 12.68
N LYS A 20 -14.07 49.31 11.42
CA LYS A 20 -13.44 50.25 10.47
C LYS A 20 -13.74 51.70 10.88
N LEU A 21 -12.72 52.55 10.88
CA LEU A 21 -12.83 54.00 11.08
C LEU A 21 -13.36 54.66 9.80
N SER A 22 -14.48 55.38 9.88
CA SER A 22 -15.09 56.10 8.76
C SER A 22 -14.34 57.42 8.47
N SER A 23 -13.88 57.61 7.24
CA SER A 23 -13.53 58.93 6.70
C SER A 23 -14.79 59.61 6.15
N GLN A 24 -15.13 60.77 6.71
CA GLN A 24 -16.10 61.70 6.16
C GLN A 24 -15.45 62.45 5.00
N ASP A 25 -16.10 62.45 3.84
CA ASP A 25 -15.91 63.50 2.83
C ASP A 25 -17.30 64.02 2.43
N GLU A 26 -17.54 65.30 2.76
CA GLU A 26 -18.62 66.11 2.21
C GLU A 26 -18.21 66.61 0.82
N GLU A 27 -19.10 66.55 -0.17
CA GLU A 27 -19.20 67.62 -1.17
C GLU A 27 -20.57 67.61 -1.87
N GLY A 28 -21.19 68.79 -1.91
CA GLY A 28 -22.48 69.04 -2.55
C GLY A 28 -22.37 69.43 -4.02
N GLY A 29 -23.48 69.32 -4.74
CA GLY A 29 -23.62 69.87 -6.09
C GLY A 29 -24.99 69.58 -6.70
N ALA A 30 -25.84 70.60 -6.79
CA ALA A 30 -27.14 70.55 -7.46
C ALA A 30 -26.98 70.76 -8.98
N GLY A 31 -27.71 70.00 -9.80
CA GLY A 31 -27.75 70.14 -11.26
C GLY A 31 -28.94 69.42 -11.91
N HIS A 32 -29.89 70.24 -12.35
CA HIS A 32 -31.06 70.06 -13.24
C HIS A 32 -31.33 68.73 -13.97
N GLY A 33 -32.63 68.39 -14.00
CA GLY A 33 -33.19 67.12 -14.46
C GLY A 33 -33.32 66.87 -15.97
N PHE A 34 -33.62 65.61 -16.29
CA PHE A 34 -34.52 65.19 -17.37
C PHE A 34 -35.30 63.95 -16.92
N GLY A 35 -36.59 63.94 -17.23
CA GLY A 35 -37.57 62.99 -16.71
C GLY A 35 -37.40 61.56 -17.20
N GLY A 36 -37.30 60.65 -16.23
CA GLY A 36 -37.59 59.23 -16.31
C GLY A 36 -37.94 58.79 -14.90
N GLY A 37 -39.11 58.18 -14.69
CA GLY A 37 -39.60 57.82 -13.35
C GLY A 37 -38.57 56.98 -12.58
N PRO A 38 -38.52 57.07 -11.24
CA PRO A 38 -37.53 56.36 -10.45
C PRO A 38 -37.82 54.87 -10.52
N GLN A 39 -37.16 54.16 -11.44
CA GLN A 39 -36.84 52.77 -11.18
C GLN A 39 -35.82 52.81 -10.05
N HIS A 40 -36.34 52.68 -8.83
CA HIS A 40 -35.53 52.38 -7.67
C HIS A 40 -34.85 51.05 -7.97
N PHE A 41 -33.64 51.12 -8.51
CA PHE A 41 -32.74 49.98 -8.55
C PHE A 41 -32.31 49.79 -7.10
N GLU A 42 -33.03 48.95 -6.35
CA GLU A 42 -32.45 48.38 -5.14
C GLU A 42 -31.20 47.63 -5.57
N PRO A 43 -30.01 48.02 -5.09
CA PRO A 43 -28.83 47.19 -5.27
C PRO A 43 -29.19 45.81 -4.72
N ILE A 44 -29.08 44.78 -5.55
CA ILE A 44 -29.18 43.40 -5.07
C ILE A 44 -28.22 43.30 -3.88
N PRO A 45 -28.68 42.88 -2.68
CA PRO A 45 -27.82 42.68 -1.54
C PRO A 45 -26.79 41.61 -1.90
N HIS A 46 -25.64 42.06 -2.41
CA HIS A 46 -24.49 41.21 -2.65
C HIS A 46 -23.68 41.25 -1.36
N ASP A 47 -23.57 40.09 -0.72
CA ASP A 47 -22.79 39.93 0.49
C ASP A 47 -21.30 40.14 0.14
N HIS A 48 -20.83 41.37 0.36
CA HIS A 48 -19.50 41.83 -0.05
C HIS A 48 -18.36 41.12 0.68
N ASP A 49 -18.66 40.46 1.80
CA ASP A 49 -17.68 39.71 2.59
C ASP A 49 -17.11 38.50 1.81
N PHE A 50 -17.86 37.96 0.83
CA PHE A 50 -17.39 36.85 -0.03
C PHE A 50 -16.60 37.29 -1.26
N CYS A 51 -16.42 38.60 -1.49
CA CYS A 51 -15.71 39.15 -2.63
C CYS A 51 -14.39 39.84 -2.25
N GLU A 52 -13.95 39.72 -1.00
CA GLU A 52 -12.68 40.28 -0.55
C GLU A 52 -11.51 39.71 -1.37
N ARG A 53 -10.71 40.61 -1.95
CA ARG A 53 -9.52 40.25 -2.72
C ARG A 53 -8.34 40.05 -1.78
N VAL A 54 -7.60 38.98 -2.00
CA VAL A 54 -6.38 38.64 -1.28
C VAL A 54 -5.21 38.74 -2.25
N VAL A 55 -4.17 39.48 -1.84
CA VAL A 55 -2.91 39.60 -2.58
C VAL A 55 -1.88 38.67 -1.97
N ILE A 56 -1.25 37.85 -2.81
CA ILE A 56 -0.20 36.91 -2.43
C ILE A 56 1.04 37.24 -3.25
N ASN A 57 2.11 37.64 -2.59
CA ASN A 57 3.39 37.97 -3.19
C ASN A 57 4.38 36.82 -2.98
N VAL A 58 4.76 36.14 -4.06
CA VAL A 58 5.74 35.05 -4.05
C VAL A 58 7.05 35.55 -4.63
N SER A 59 8.05 35.80 -3.78
CA SER A 59 9.37 36.35 -4.12
C SER A 59 9.32 37.50 -5.15
N GLY A 60 8.38 38.43 -4.97
CA GLY A 60 8.17 39.62 -5.80
C GLY A 60 7.09 39.48 -6.89
N LEU A 61 6.65 38.27 -7.22
CA LEU A 61 5.55 38.05 -8.17
C LEU A 61 4.21 38.09 -7.43
N ARG A 62 3.35 39.03 -7.82
CA ARG A 62 2.04 39.22 -7.19
C ARG A 62 0.98 38.39 -7.89
N PHE A 63 0.23 37.68 -7.07
CA PHE A 63 -0.96 36.95 -7.41
C PHE A 63 -2.14 37.54 -6.65
N GLU A 64 -3.31 37.45 -7.24
CA GLU A 64 -4.53 37.92 -6.63
C GLU A 64 -5.64 36.89 -6.80
N THR A 65 -6.42 36.71 -5.74
CA THR A 65 -7.58 35.83 -5.75
C THR A 65 -8.64 36.36 -4.80
N GLN A 66 -9.75 35.65 -4.66
CA GLN A 66 -10.78 35.98 -3.69
C GLN A 66 -10.61 35.14 -2.43
N LEU A 67 -10.95 35.70 -1.27
CA LEU A 67 -10.89 35.00 0.01
C LEU A 67 -11.70 33.70 -0.02
N ARG A 68 -12.87 33.71 -0.67
CA ARG A 68 -13.71 32.51 -0.87
C ARG A 68 -13.00 31.38 -1.62
N THR A 69 -12.08 31.70 -2.54
CA THR A 69 -11.32 30.71 -3.30
C THR A 69 -10.36 29.95 -2.39
N LEU A 70 -9.71 30.65 -1.46
CA LEU A 70 -8.83 30.02 -0.47
C LEU A 70 -9.63 29.21 0.56
N ASN A 71 -10.78 29.74 1.01
CA ASN A 71 -11.64 29.09 1.98
C ASN A 71 -12.28 27.78 1.47
N GLN A 72 -12.18 27.46 0.19
CA GLN A 72 -12.60 26.16 -0.36
C GLN A 72 -11.81 24.98 0.24
N PHE A 73 -10.57 25.24 0.70
CA PHE A 73 -9.70 24.23 1.30
C PHE A 73 -9.19 24.71 2.66
N PRO A 74 -10.03 24.71 3.71
CA PRO A 74 -9.74 25.35 4.99
C PRO A 74 -8.57 24.70 5.76
N ASP A 75 -8.25 23.43 5.48
CA ASP A 75 -7.18 22.69 6.16
C ASP A 75 -5.77 22.99 5.60
N THR A 76 -5.69 23.80 4.54
CA THR A 76 -4.43 24.18 3.88
C THR A 76 -3.84 25.44 4.47
N LEU A 77 -2.54 25.71 4.23
CA LEU A 77 -1.87 26.91 4.75
C LEU A 77 -2.59 28.20 4.35
N LEU A 78 -2.97 28.32 3.07
CA LEU A 78 -3.65 29.52 2.56
C LEU A 78 -5.14 29.55 2.90
N GLY A 79 -5.79 28.41 3.15
CA GLY A 79 -7.19 28.34 3.53
C GLY A 79 -7.42 28.67 5.01
N ASP A 80 -6.49 28.30 5.88
CA ASP A 80 -6.55 28.55 7.32
C ASP A 80 -6.09 29.99 7.67
N PRO A 81 -6.97 30.85 8.19
CA PRO A 81 -6.62 32.22 8.58
C PRO A 81 -5.47 32.30 9.58
N ALA A 82 -5.40 31.36 10.54
CA ALA A 82 -4.39 31.37 11.58
C ALA A 82 -3.00 30.98 11.04
N ARG A 83 -2.95 30.06 10.06
CA ARG A 83 -1.69 29.65 9.42
C ARG A 83 -1.16 30.74 8.49
N ARG A 84 -1.99 31.29 7.62
CA ARG A 84 -1.55 32.34 6.68
C ARG A 84 -1.20 33.67 7.36
N LEU A 85 -1.78 33.99 8.52
CA LEU A 85 -1.51 35.24 9.25
C LEU A 85 -0.02 35.48 9.51
N ARG A 86 0.76 34.40 9.69
CA ARG A 86 2.22 34.47 9.90
C ARG A 86 2.99 35.08 8.72
N TYR A 87 2.38 35.10 7.54
CA TYR A 87 2.97 35.60 6.30
C TYR A 87 2.39 36.96 5.88
N PHE A 88 1.50 37.56 6.68
CA PHE A 88 0.83 38.80 6.32
C PHE A 88 1.73 40.02 6.56
N ASP A 89 1.92 40.85 5.54
CA ASP A 89 2.56 42.17 5.63
C ASP A 89 1.47 43.26 5.74
N PRO A 90 1.28 43.89 6.92
CA PRO A 90 0.25 44.90 7.13
C PRO A 90 0.55 46.23 6.43
N LEU A 91 1.80 46.51 6.06
CA LEU A 91 2.16 47.76 5.37
C LEU A 91 1.76 47.72 3.90
N ARG A 92 1.79 46.53 3.31
CA ARG A 92 1.50 46.30 1.89
C ARG A 92 0.15 45.62 1.65
N ASN A 93 -0.51 45.18 2.73
CA ASN A 93 -1.76 44.43 2.70
C ASN A 93 -1.68 43.19 1.78
N GLU A 94 -0.57 42.44 1.88
CA GLU A 94 -0.30 41.24 1.07
C GLU A 94 0.29 40.12 1.94
N TYR A 95 0.10 38.87 1.53
CA TYR A 95 0.82 37.73 2.11
C TYR A 95 2.13 37.52 1.35
N PHE A 96 3.27 37.47 2.04
CA PHE A 96 4.58 37.32 1.42
C PHE A 96 5.19 35.93 1.66
N PHE A 97 5.63 35.29 0.59
CA PHE A 97 6.32 34.00 0.59
C PHE A 97 7.64 34.09 -0.17
N ASP A 98 8.76 33.80 0.49
CA ASP A 98 10.06 33.70 -0.18
C ASP A 98 10.30 32.29 -0.73
N ARG A 99 9.58 31.95 -1.81
CA ARG A 99 9.47 30.58 -2.35
C ARG A 99 9.45 30.52 -3.88
N SER A 100 9.33 29.31 -4.43
CA SER A 100 9.36 29.06 -5.87
C SER A 100 8.22 29.75 -6.62
N ARG A 101 8.56 30.84 -7.30
CA ARG A 101 7.66 31.58 -8.20
C ARG A 101 6.98 30.70 -9.26
N PRO A 102 7.70 29.88 -10.05
CA PRO A 102 7.06 29.13 -11.14
C PRO A 102 6.13 28.02 -10.63
N SER A 103 6.24 27.61 -9.36
CA SER A 103 5.35 26.60 -8.77
C SER A 103 3.98 27.18 -8.39
N PHE A 104 3.94 28.46 -8.01
CA PHE A 104 2.75 29.02 -7.36
C PHE A 104 1.54 29.14 -8.28
N ASP A 105 1.75 29.29 -9.60
CA ASP A 105 0.65 29.27 -10.58
C ASP A 105 -0.22 28.02 -10.43
N ALA A 106 0.41 26.85 -10.31
CA ALA A 106 -0.30 25.58 -10.15
C ALA A 106 -0.91 25.43 -8.75
N ILE A 107 -0.26 25.95 -7.70
CA ILE A 107 -0.80 25.96 -6.34
C ILE A 107 -2.06 26.83 -6.29
N LEU A 108 -2.05 28.02 -6.87
CA LEU A 108 -3.22 28.90 -6.90
C LEU A 108 -4.33 28.30 -7.77
N TYR A 109 -3.97 27.70 -8.90
CA TYR A 109 -4.93 27.04 -9.78
C TYR A 109 -5.62 25.84 -9.10
N TYR A 110 -4.96 25.15 -8.16
CA TYR A 110 -5.60 24.11 -7.35
C TYR A 110 -6.83 24.64 -6.60
N TYR A 111 -6.73 25.82 -5.97
CA TYR A 111 -7.87 26.47 -5.32
C TYR A 111 -8.92 26.89 -6.35
N GLN A 112 -8.51 27.56 -7.43
CA GLN A 112 -9.43 28.11 -8.45
C GLN A 112 -10.23 27.03 -9.19
N SER A 113 -9.61 25.88 -9.45
CA SER A 113 -10.21 24.75 -10.15
C SER A 113 -11.00 23.81 -9.25
N GLY A 114 -10.97 24.01 -7.94
CA GLY A 114 -11.57 23.11 -6.96
C GLY A 114 -10.85 21.77 -6.85
N GLY A 115 -9.53 21.72 -7.04
CA GLY A 115 -8.71 20.57 -6.69
C GLY A 115 -7.89 19.95 -7.82
N ARG A 116 -7.71 20.63 -8.97
CA ARG A 116 -6.82 20.16 -10.04
C ARG A 116 -5.39 20.61 -9.76
N LEU A 117 -4.50 19.64 -9.55
CA LEU A 117 -3.09 19.88 -9.28
C LEU A 117 -2.26 19.30 -10.42
N ARG A 118 -1.56 20.15 -11.16
CA ARG A 118 -0.67 19.75 -12.27
C ARG A 118 0.63 20.49 -12.15
N ARG A 119 1.75 19.76 -12.16
CA ARG A 119 3.07 20.37 -12.11
C ARG A 119 3.35 21.17 -13.39
N PRO A 120 3.82 22.41 -13.27
CA PRO A 120 4.32 23.16 -14.42
C PRO A 120 5.50 22.43 -15.07
N VAL A 121 5.49 22.31 -16.40
CA VAL A 121 6.48 21.52 -17.16
C VAL A 121 7.92 22.00 -16.96
N ASN A 122 8.10 23.27 -16.61
CA ASN A 122 9.36 23.93 -16.34
C ASN A 122 9.82 23.83 -14.87
N VAL A 123 9.06 23.16 -14.01
CA VAL A 123 9.39 22.99 -12.59
C VAL A 123 9.78 21.53 -12.32
N PRO A 124 10.97 21.28 -11.71
CA PRO A 124 11.36 19.95 -11.27
C PRO A 124 10.36 19.32 -10.30
N LEU A 125 10.29 17.99 -10.32
CA LEU A 125 9.31 17.20 -9.58
C LEU A 125 9.46 17.32 -8.05
N ASP A 126 10.70 17.26 -7.58
CA ASP A 126 11.10 17.45 -6.19
C ASP A 126 10.74 18.85 -5.68
N VAL A 127 11.09 19.89 -6.45
CA VAL A 127 10.76 21.28 -6.13
C VAL A 127 9.24 21.47 -6.01
N PHE A 128 8.46 20.96 -6.97
CA PHE A 128 7.00 21.09 -6.90
C PHE A 128 6.41 20.28 -5.73
N SER A 129 6.95 19.11 -5.44
CA SER A 129 6.54 18.28 -4.30
C SER A 129 6.79 18.98 -2.96
N GLU A 130 7.89 19.70 -2.83
CA GLU A 130 8.17 20.54 -1.65
C GLU A 130 7.17 21.68 -1.50
N GLU A 131 6.76 22.32 -2.60
CA GLU A 131 5.75 23.38 -2.55
C GLU A 131 4.36 22.84 -2.16
N ILE A 132 3.95 21.68 -2.69
CA ILE A 132 2.68 21.03 -2.30
C ILE A 132 2.67 20.75 -0.78
N LYS A 133 3.80 20.27 -0.24
CA LYS A 133 3.96 20.04 1.21
C LYS A 133 3.96 21.34 1.99
N PHE A 134 4.66 22.37 1.51
CA PHE A 134 4.75 23.66 2.17
C PHE A 134 3.40 24.37 2.28
N TYR A 135 2.61 24.37 1.20
CA TYR A 135 1.26 24.94 1.22
C TYR A 135 0.23 24.03 1.88
N GLU A 136 0.66 22.88 2.40
CA GLU A 136 -0.15 21.94 3.17
C GLU A 136 -1.42 21.52 2.42
N LEU A 137 -1.32 21.19 1.12
CA LEU A 137 -2.50 20.83 0.29
C LEU A 137 -3.19 19.52 0.73
N GLY A 138 -2.58 18.78 1.67
CA GLY A 138 -3.12 17.57 2.28
C GLY A 138 -2.76 16.29 1.52
N ASP A 139 -2.89 15.16 2.22
CA ASP A 139 -2.47 13.84 1.72
C ASP A 139 -3.26 13.42 0.47
N GLN A 140 -4.53 13.81 0.36
CA GLN A 140 -5.34 13.50 -0.83
C GLN A 140 -4.77 14.16 -2.08
N ALA A 141 -4.38 15.44 -2.00
CA ALA A 141 -3.76 16.15 -3.11
C ALA A 141 -2.39 15.59 -3.45
N ILE A 142 -1.58 15.24 -2.44
CA ILE A 142 -0.26 14.62 -2.62
C ILE A 142 -0.38 13.24 -3.28
N ASN A 143 -1.31 12.40 -2.84
CA ASN A 143 -1.52 11.06 -3.38
C ASN A 143 -1.99 11.13 -4.84
N LYS A 144 -2.98 11.98 -5.13
CA LYS A 144 -3.46 12.19 -6.49
C LYS A 144 -2.37 12.75 -7.41
N PHE A 145 -1.55 13.67 -6.91
CA PHE A 145 -0.40 14.21 -7.64
C PHE A 145 0.64 13.11 -7.95
N ARG A 146 0.94 12.26 -6.97
CA ARG A 146 1.85 11.11 -7.14
C ARG A 146 1.34 10.15 -8.20
N GLU A 147 0.05 9.80 -8.14
CA GLU A 147 -0.60 8.93 -9.13
C GLU A 147 -0.54 9.56 -10.54
N ASP A 148 -0.86 10.85 -10.69
CA ASP A 148 -0.83 11.57 -11.97
C ASP A 148 0.60 11.68 -12.57
N GLU A 149 1.64 11.73 -11.73
CA GLU A 149 3.06 11.73 -12.16
C GLU A 149 3.61 10.31 -12.39
N GLY A 150 2.80 9.28 -12.20
CA GLY A 150 3.17 7.88 -12.45
C GLY A 150 3.94 7.22 -11.30
N PHE A 151 3.88 7.76 -10.09
CA PHE A 151 4.38 7.06 -8.91
C PHE A 151 3.42 5.95 -8.51
N ILE A 152 3.94 4.74 -8.42
CA ILE A 152 3.22 3.60 -7.87
C ILE A 152 3.15 3.80 -6.35
N LYS A 153 1.94 3.80 -5.80
CA LYS A 153 1.76 3.76 -4.35
C LYS A 153 2.33 2.43 -3.85
N GLU A 154 3.39 2.48 -3.04
CA GLU A 154 3.86 1.29 -2.34
C GLU A 154 2.71 0.77 -1.47
N GLU A 155 2.25 -0.43 -1.78
CA GLU A 155 1.19 -1.08 -1.02
C GLU A 155 1.74 -1.41 0.37
N GLU A 156 1.22 -0.75 1.41
CA GLU A 156 1.64 -1.00 2.78
C GLU A 156 1.33 -2.46 3.14
N ARG A 157 2.37 -3.29 3.23
CA ARG A 157 2.22 -4.68 3.65
C ARG A 157 1.94 -4.70 5.16
N PRO A 158 0.77 -5.16 5.60
CA PRO A 158 0.43 -5.17 7.02
C PRO A 158 1.40 -6.06 7.78
N LEU A 159 1.80 -5.62 8.97
CA LEU A 159 2.60 -6.40 9.90
C LEU A 159 1.70 -7.01 10.98
N PRO A 160 2.05 -8.18 11.54
CA PRO A 160 1.31 -8.74 12.67
C PRO A 160 1.36 -7.82 13.89
N ASP A 161 0.25 -7.68 14.61
CA ASP A 161 0.14 -6.83 15.80
C ASP A 161 0.97 -7.35 16.98
N ASN A 162 1.04 -8.67 17.15
CA ASN A 162 1.79 -9.29 18.24
C ASN A 162 3.30 -9.23 17.98
N GLU A 163 4.06 -8.68 18.92
CA GLU A 163 5.53 -8.53 18.79
C GLU A 163 6.27 -9.83 18.50
N LYS A 164 5.90 -10.94 19.14
CA LYS A 164 6.56 -12.24 18.91
C LYS A 164 6.27 -12.75 17.50
N GLN A 165 5.01 -12.62 17.10
CA GLN A 165 4.55 -13.01 15.76
C GLN A 165 5.23 -12.15 14.68
N ARG A 166 5.32 -10.84 14.91
CA ARG A 166 6.01 -9.90 14.03
C ARG A 166 7.50 -10.22 13.88
N LYS A 167 8.19 -10.58 14.97
CA LYS A 167 9.60 -11.00 14.91
C LYS A 167 9.79 -12.24 14.06
N VAL A 168 8.93 -13.25 14.23
CA VAL A 168 8.96 -14.48 13.42
C VAL A 168 8.63 -14.19 11.96
N TRP A 169 7.60 -13.37 11.71
CA TRP A 169 7.21 -12.94 10.37
C TRP A 169 8.37 -12.22 9.64
N LEU A 170 8.99 -11.25 10.31
CA LEU A 170 10.16 -10.54 9.76
C LEU A 170 11.33 -11.48 9.46
N LEU A 171 11.56 -12.49 10.33
CA LEU A 171 12.65 -13.45 10.17
C LEU A 171 12.53 -14.31 8.90
N PHE A 172 11.30 -14.72 8.54
CA PHE A 172 11.05 -15.65 7.43
C PHE A 172 10.56 -14.98 6.14
N GLU A 173 9.97 -13.79 6.22
CA GLU A 173 9.39 -13.08 5.07
C GLU A 173 10.31 -11.97 4.53
N TYR A 174 11.08 -11.32 5.41
CA TYR A 174 11.91 -10.16 5.06
C TYR A 174 13.39 -10.44 5.36
N PRO A 175 14.16 -10.95 4.39
CA PRO A 175 15.59 -11.22 4.58
C PRO A 175 16.37 -9.99 5.05
N GLU A 176 15.99 -8.80 4.61
CA GLU A 176 16.64 -7.54 4.98
C GLU A 176 16.32 -7.04 6.40
N SER A 177 15.42 -7.72 7.12
CA SER A 177 15.02 -7.30 8.46
C SER A 177 16.14 -7.47 9.50
N SER A 178 17.03 -8.46 9.32
CA SER A 178 18.10 -8.77 10.26
C SER A 178 19.15 -9.71 9.66
N GLN A 179 20.34 -9.78 10.26
CA GLN A 179 21.38 -10.73 9.85
C GLN A 179 20.90 -12.20 9.97
N ALA A 180 20.10 -12.52 10.99
CA ALA A 180 19.54 -13.86 11.14
C ALA A 180 18.55 -14.19 10.02
N ALA A 181 17.72 -13.23 9.61
CA ALA A 181 16.78 -13.39 8.49
C ALA A 181 17.53 -13.64 7.17
N ARG A 182 18.64 -12.93 6.93
CA ARG A 182 19.52 -13.20 5.78
C ARG A 182 20.07 -14.62 5.78
N VAL A 183 20.51 -15.12 6.94
CA VAL A 183 21.01 -16.50 7.05
C VAL A 183 19.91 -17.52 6.76
N VAL A 184 18.70 -17.33 7.33
CA VAL A 184 17.54 -18.18 7.03
C VAL A 184 17.25 -18.18 5.53
N ALA A 185 17.17 -17.01 4.91
CA ALA A 185 16.91 -16.90 3.47
C ALA A 185 17.97 -17.60 2.61
N ILE A 186 19.26 -17.52 2.98
CA ILE A 186 20.34 -18.24 2.28
C ILE A 186 20.15 -19.76 2.39
N ILE A 187 19.77 -20.26 3.57
CA ILE A 187 19.48 -21.68 3.77
C ILE A 187 18.28 -22.10 2.92
N SER A 188 17.20 -21.31 2.90
CA SER A 188 16.02 -21.57 2.08
C SER A 188 16.36 -21.65 0.60
N VAL A 189 17.15 -20.71 0.08
CA VAL A 189 17.62 -20.74 -1.33
C VAL A 189 18.47 -21.98 -1.60
N PHE A 190 19.36 -22.37 -0.68
CA PHE A 190 20.15 -23.58 -0.84
C PHE A 190 19.28 -24.84 -0.92
N VAL A 191 18.26 -24.96 -0.06
CA VAL A 191 17.33 -26.10 -0.08
C VAL A 191 16.52 -26.14 -1.38
N ILE A 192 16.08 -24.98 -1.90
CA ILE A 192 15.42 -24.89 -3.21
C ILE A 192 16.33 -25.38 -4.34
N LEU A 193 17.58 -24.94 -4.35
CA LEU A 193 18.53 -25.38 -5.39
C LEU A 193 18.82 -26.88 -5.28
N LEU A 194 18.97 -27.40 -4.06
CA LEU A 194 19.20 -28.81 -3.81
C LEU A 194 18.01 -29.67 -4.30
N SER A 195 16.77 -29.27 -4.01
CA SER A 195 15.59 -30.02 -4.44
C SER A 195 15.44 -30.04 -5.97
N ILE A 196 15.73 -28.92 -6.65
CA ILE A 196 15.72 -28.86 -8.12
C ILE A 196 16.79 -29.80 -8.70
N VAL A 197 18.01 -29.80 -8.14
CA VAL A 197 19.08 -30.66 -8.63
C VAL A 197 18.72 -32.14 -8.45
N ILE A 198 18.18 -32.54 -7.30
CA ILE A 198 17.76 -33.92 -7.04
C ILE A 198 16.65 -34.34 -7.98
N PHE A 199 15.62 -33.51 -8.15
CA PHE A 199 14.55 -33.75 -9.10
C PHE A 199 15.10 -33.95 -10.53
N CYS A 200 16.06 -33.11 -10.95
CA CYS A 200 16.71 -33.31 -12.25
C CYS A 200 17.51 -34.62 -12.32
N LEU A 201 18.20 -35.03 -11.26
CA LEU A 201 18.95 -36.29 -11.23
C LEU A 201 18.04 -37.51 -11.30
N GLU A 202 16.90 -37.52 -10.60
CA GLU A 202 15.91 -38.60 -10.65
C GLU A 202 15.33 -38.81 -12.06
N THR A 203 15.27 -37.76 -12.89
CA THR A 203 14.83 -37.90 -14.28
C THR A 203 15.85 -38.62 -15.18
N LEU A 204 17.10 -38.78 -14.75
CA LEU A 204 18.13 -39.43 -15.56
C LEU A 204 17.95 -40.96 -15.56
N PRO A 205 18.10 -41.61 -16.72
CA PRO A 205 17.91 -43.05 -16.85
C PRO A 205 18.91 -43.89 -16.04
N GLU A 206 20.06 -43.33 -15.68
CA GLU A 206 21.09 -43.99 -14.86
C GLU A 206 20.65 -44.17 -13.39
N PHE A 207 19.72 -43.34 -12.90
CA PHE A 207 19.23 -43.39 -11.52
C PHE A 207 17.84 -44.01 -11.40
N LYS A 208 17.22 -44.43 -12.52
CA LYS A 208 15.95 -45.17 -12.52
C LYS A 208 16.16 -46.62 -12.11
N HIS A 209 15.36 -47.10 -11.15
CA HIS A 209 15.34 -48.51 -10.78
C HIS A 209 14.41 -49.30 -11.71
N TYR A 210 14.95 -50.35 -12.32
CA TYR A 210 14.23 -51.24 -13.21
C TYR A 210 14.12 -52.63 -12.58
N LYS A 211 12.89 -53.14 -12.38
CA LYS A 211 12.67 -54.53 -11.96
C LYS A 211 12.64 -55.44 -13.19
N VAL A 212 13.44 -56.51 -13.16
CA VAL A 212 13.47 -57.53 -14.22
C VAL A 212 12.58 -58.71 -13.81
N PHE A 213 11.46 -58.88 -14.52
CA PHE A 213 10.56 -60.01 -14.33
C PHE A 213 10.86 -61.12 -15.35
N ASN A 214 11.17 -62.32 -14.85
CA ASN A 214 11.31 -63.51 -15.68
C ASN A 214 9.93 -64.09 -16.01
N THR A 215 9.56 -64.09 -17.29
CA THR A 215 8.27 -64.67 -17.72
C THR A 215 8.40 -66.16 -18.02
N THR A 216 7.33 -66.92 -17.80
CA THR A 216 7.26 -68.40 -17.95
C THR A 216 7.52 -68.88 -19.39
N THR A 217 7.49 -68.00 -20.38
CA THR A 217 7.84 -68.25 -21.78
C THR A 217 9.11 -67.49 -22.18
N ASN A 218 10.30 -67.97 -21.79
CA ASN A 218 11.63 -67.56 -22.29
C ASN A 218 11.76 -66.07 -22.69
N GLY A 219 11.34 -65.15 -21.82
CA GLY A 219 11.34 -63.71 -22.08
C GLY A 219 11.47 -62.92 -20.79
N THR A 220 12.27 -61.85 -20.81
CA THR A 220 12.43 -60.89 -19.71
C THR A 220 11.53 -59.68 -19.97
N LYS A 221 10.65 -59.34 -19.02
CA LYS A 221 9.93 -58.07 -19.00
C LYS A 221 10.67 -57.14 -18.04
N ILE A 222 11.12 -56.00 -18.53
CA ILE A 222 11.70 -54.93 -17.71
C ILE A 222 10.58 -53.94 -17.44
N GLU A 223 10.26 -53.71 -16.18
CA GLU A 223 9.24 -52.74 -15.75
C GLU A 223 9.91 -51.70 -14.86
N GLU A 224 9.56 -50.43 -15.07
CA GLU A 224 10.05 -49.35 -14.22
C GLU A 224 9.45 -49.54 -12.82
N ASP A 225 10.31 -49.52 -11.81
CA ASP A 225 9.86 -49.56 -10.42
C ASP A 225 9.39 -48.16 -10.05
N GLU A 226 8.08 -47.92 -10.09
CA GLU A 226 7.52 -46.59 -9.85
C GLU A 226 7.57 -46.19 -8.36
N VAL A 227 7.80 -47.15 -7.46
CA VAL A 227 7.84 -46.91 -6.02
C VAL A 227 9.27 -46.92 -5.50
N PRO A 228 9.78 -45.77 -5.00
CA PRO A 228 11.12 -45.68 -4.45
C PRO A 228 11.23 -46.45 -3.13
N ASP A 229 12.40 -47.05 -2.88
CA ASP A 229 12.72 -47.66 -1.59
C ASP A 229 12.92 -46.54 -0.54
N ILE A 230 12.37 -46.73 0.67
CA ILE A 230 12.51 -45.79 1.80
C ILE A 230 13.98 -45.53 2.20
N THR A 231 14.90 -46.42 1.83
CA THR A 231 16.34 -46.29 2.09
C THR A 231 17.10 -45.60 0.97
N ASP A 232 16.44 -45.27 -0.15
CA ASP A 232 17.06 -44.62 -1.30
C ASP A 232 17.57 -43.21 -0.93
N PRO A 233 18.83 -42.86 -1.25
CA PRO A 233 19.37 -41.54 -0.95
C PRO A 233 18.58 -40.38 -1.55
N PHE A 234 17.97 -40.53 -2.73
CA PHE A 234 17.18 -39.45 -3.33
C PHE A 234 15.88 -39.24 -2.56
N PHE A 235 15.16 -40.32 -2.22
CA PHE A 235 13.96 -40.26 -1.38
C PHE A 235 14.24 -39.62 -0.01
N LEU A 236 15.37 -39.98 0.63
CA LEU A 236 15.75 -39.39 1.93
C LEU A 236 16.04 -37.88 1.83
N ILE A 237 16.77 -37.44 0.80
CA ILE A 237 17.10 -36.02 0.67
C ILE A 237 15.86 -35.22 0.23
N GLU A 238 15.02 -35.76 -0.65
CA GLU A 238 13.72 -35.17 -1.01
C GLU A 238 12.86 -34.98 0.26
N THR A 239 12.75 -36.02 1.09
CA THR A 239 12.04 -35.98 2.38
C THR A 239 12.56 -34.83 3.25
N LEU A 240 13.88 -34.66 3.38
CA LEU A 240 14.46 -33.57 4.17
C LEU A 240 14.14 -32.18 3.59
N CYS A 241 14.16 -32.02 2.27
CA CYS A 241 13.79 -30.77 1.61
C CYS A 241 12.32 -30.42 1.85
N ILE A 242 11.42 -31.41 1.75
CA ILE A 242 9.99 -31.22 1.97
C ILE A 242 9.66 -30.92 3.44
N ILE A 243 10.38 -31.53 4.39
CA ILE A 243 10.28 -31.17 5.81
C ILE A 243 10.62 -29.70 6.01
N TRP A 244 11.68 -29.21 5.37
CA TRP A 244 12.10 -27.81 5.46
C TRP A 244 11.05 -26.86 4.84
N PHE A 245 10.57 -27.15 3.62
CA PHE A 245 9.50 -26.35 2.99
C PHE A 245 8.22 -26.33 3.81
N THR A 246 7.81 -27.49 4.34
CA THR A 246 6.63 -27.59 5.20
C THR A 246 6.81 -26.78 6.47
N PHE A 247 8.00 -26.82 7.08
CA PHE A 247 8.34 -26.01 8.25
C PHE A 247 8.27 -24.52 7.95
N GLU A 248 8.91 -24.06 6.87
CA GLU A 248 8.90 -22.64 6.48
C GLU A 248 7.47 -22.15 6.18
N LEU A 249 6.72 -22.90 5.37
CA LEU A 249 5.33 -22.60 5.03
C LEU A 249 4.46 -22.54 6.29
N THR A 250 4.62 -23.48 7.21
CA THR A 250 3.86 -23.52 8.48
C THR A 250 4.20 -22.32 9.35
N VAL A 251 5.49 -22.00 9.51
CA VAL A 251 5.91 -20.84 10.32
C VAL A 251 5.38 -19.54 9.73
N ARG A 252 5.46 -19.36 8.40
CA ARG A 252 4.88 -18.19 7.71
C ARG A 252 3.37 -18.15 7.88
N PHE A 253 2.67 -19.27 7.68
CA PHE A 253 1.23 -19.34 7.87
C PHE A 253 0.81 -18.98 9.29
N LEU A 254 1.52 -19.46 10.32
CA LEU A 254 1.22 -19.11 11.71
C LEU A 254 1.56 -17.64 12.02
N ALA A 255 2.64 -17.11 11.45
CA ALA A 255 3.12 -15.76 11.70
C ALA A 255 2.43 -14.66 10.87
N CYS A 256 1.72 -15.00 9.80
CA CYS A 256 1.14 -14.00 8.91
C CYS A 256 -0.03 -13.22 9.56
N PRO A 257 -0.23 -11.93 9.17
CA PRO A 257 -1.28 -11.08 9.72
C PRO A 257 -2.69 -11.54 9.31
N ASN A 258 -2.85 -12.09 8.10
CA ASN A 258 -4.13 -12.55 7.59
C ASN A 258 -3.97 -13.89 6.85
N LYS A 259 -4.59 -14.94 7.39
CA LYS A 259 -4.49 -16.32 6.89
C LYS A 259 -5.10 -16.49 5.49
N LEU A 260 -6.22 -15.82 5.21
CA LEU A 260 -6.88 -15.92 3.90
C LEU A 260 -6.10 -15.20 2.80
N ASN A 261 -5.52 -14.04 3.11
CA ASN A 261 -4.67 -13.33 2.17
C ASN A 261 -3.39 -14.12 1.90
N PHE A 262 -2.81 -14.74 2.93
CA PHE A 262 -1.67 -15.62 2.80
C PHE A 262 -1.94 -16.78 1.83
N CYS A 263 -3.06 -17.48 1.96
CA CYS A 263 -3.42 -18.58 1.05
C CYS A 263 -3.79 -18.14 -0.38
N ARG A 264 -4.04 -16.85 -0.60
CA ARG A 264 -4.30 -16.28 -1.94
C ARG A 264 -3.06 -15.68 -2.59
N ASP A 265 -2.00 -15.48 -1.81
CA ASP A 265 -0.75 -14.94 -2.30
C ASP A 265 -0.05 -15.97 -3.19
N VAL A 266 0.40 -15.52 -4.36
CA VAL A 266 0.94 -16.40 -5.40
C VAL A 266 2.21 -17.12 -4.93
N MET A 267 3.05 -16.46 -4.11
CA MET A 267 4.29 -17.07 -3.63
C MET A 267 3.97 -18.23 -2.66
N ASN A 268 3.02 -18.02 -1.75
CA ASN A 268 2.60 -19.07 -0.82
C ASN A 268 1.86 -20.22 -1.51
N VAL A 269 1.12 -19.95 -2.60
CA VAL A 269 0.50 -21.00 -3.42
C VAL A 269 1.55 -21.87 -4.09
N ILE A 270 2.66 -21.28 -4.58
CA ILE A 270 3.78 -22.03 -5.15
C ILE A 270 4.39 -22.94 -4.09
N ASP A 271 4.63 -22.44 -2.87
CA ASP A 271 5.16 -23.24 -1.76
C ASP A 271 4.24 -24.42 -1.39
N ILE A 272 2.91 -24.24 -1.43
CA ILE A 272 1.94 -25.33 -1.22
C ILE A 272 2.02 -26.36 -2.34
N ILE A 273 2.07 -25.93 -3.60
CA ILE A 273 2.13 -26.86 -4.74
C ILE A 273 3.43 -27.66 -4.73
N ALA A 274 4.54 -27.05 -4.28
CA ALA A 274 5.85 -27.69 -4.22
C ALA A 274 5.90 -28.91 -3.28
N ILE A 275 5.06 -28.98 -2.24
CA ILE A 275 5.06 -30.10 -1.29
C ILE A 275 4.09 -31.23 -1.66
N ILE A 276 3.10 -30.97 -2.52
CA ILE A 276 2.05 -31.94 -2.85
C ILE A 276 2.58 -33.25 -3.48
N PRO A 277 3.50 -33.21 -4.48
CA PRO A 277 3.98 -34.42 -5.13
C PRO A 277 4.56 -35.45 -4.17
N TYR A 278 5.37 -35.00 -3.20
CA TYR A 278 5.97 -35.87 -2.19
C TYR A 278 4.91 -36.59 -1.34
N PHE A 279 3.85 -35.91 -0.90
CA PHE A 279 2.78 -36.55 -0.14
C PHE A 279 1.99 -37.56 -0.95
N ILE A 280 1.90 -37.40 -2.28
CA ILE A 280 1.32 -38.40 -3.17
C ILE A 280 2.23 -39.63 -3.24
N THR A 281 3.53 -39.45 -3.46
CA THR A 281 4.51 -40.56 -3.49
C THR A 281 4.58 -41.31 -2.17
N LEU A 282 4.55 -40.61 -1.03
CA LEU A 282 4.52 -41.25 0.28
C LEU A 282 3.24 -42.08 0.48
N ALA A 283 2.09 -41.59 0.02
CA ALA A 283 0.85 -42.34 0.10
C ALA A 283 0.87 -43.61 -0.77
N THR A 284 1.51 -43.57 -1.95
CA THR A 284 1.68 -44.77 -2.79
C THR A 284 2.62 -45.79 -2.18
N VAL A 285 3.76 -45.36 -1.60
CA VAL A 285 4.70 -46.24 -0.89
C VAL A 285 4.01 -46.97 0.27
N VAL A 286 3.26 -46.23 1.10
CA VAL A 286 2.53 -46.81 2.24
C VAL A 286 1.45 -47.79 1.80
N ALA A 287 0.73 -47.49 0.71
CA ALA A 287 -0.28 -48.39 0.16
C ALA A 287 0.31 -49.74 -0.30
N GLU A 288 1.49 -49.72 -0.92
CA GLU A 288 2.18 -50.96 -1.33
C GLU A 288 2.71 -51.79 -0.14
N GLU A 289 3.21 -51.13 0.91
CA GLU A 289 3.61 -51.83 2.14
C GLU A 289 2.41 -52.55 2.79
N GLU A 290 1.23 -51.94 2.80
CA GLU A 290 0.00 -52.60 3.29
C GLU A 290 -0.39 -53.81 2.42
N ASP A 291 -0.31 -53.71 1.10
CA ASP A 291 -0.63 -54.83 0.20
C ASP A 291 0.33 -56.02 0.37
N THR A 292 1.62 -55.76 0.57
CA THR A 292 2.61 -56.83 0.81
C THR A 292 2.42 -57.52 2.17
N LEU A 293 1.99 -56.79 3.21
CA LEU A 293 1.67 -57.36 4.53
C LEU A 293 0.40 -58.22 4.51
N ASN A 294 -0.53 -57.96 3.59
CA ASN A 294 -1.79 -58.69 3.45
C ASN A 294 -1.70 -59.97 2.57
N LEU A 295 -0.55 -60.26 1.95
CA LEU A 295 -0.36 -61.52 1.20
C LEU A 295 -0.13 -62.73 2.14
N PRO A 296 -0.81 -63.87 1.94
CA PRO A 296 -0.55 -65.08 2.72
C PRO A 296 0.88 -65.60 2.46
N LYS A 297 1.67 -65.78 3.53
CA LYS A 297 3.00 -66.41 3.45
C LYS A 297 2.88 -67.80 2.79
N ALA A 298 3.61 -68.00 1.69
CA ALA A 298 3.70 -69.29 1.04
C ALA A 298 4.21 -70.35 2.02
N PRO A 299 3.66 -71.59 2.01
CA PRO A 299 4.09 -72.64 2.91
C PRO A 299 5.56 -72.98 2.64
N VAL A 300 6.40 -72.84 3.66
CA VAL A 300 7.79 -73.26 3.63
C VAL A 300 7.78 -74.78 3.45
N SER A 301 8.26 -75.25 2.30
CA SER A 301 8.40 -76.69 2.06
C SER A 301 9.44 -77.25 3.06
N PRO A 302 9.13 -78.32 3.80
CA PRO A 302 10.09 -78.92 4.72
C PRO A 302 11.28 -79.41 3.90
N GLN A 303 12.48 -78.98 4.30
CA GLN A 303 13.71 -79.52 3.73
C GLN A 303 13.79 -81.01 4.11
N VAL A 304 13.86 -81.86 3.09
CA VAL A 304 14.12 -83.31 3.22
C VAL A 304 15.61 -83.54 3.12
#